data_AF-A0A947JZY9-F1
#
_entry.id   AF-A0A947JZY9-F1
#
_cell.length_a   1.000
_cell.length_b   1.000
_cell.length_c   1.000
_cell.angle_alpha   90.00
_cell.angle_beta   90.00
_cell.angle_gamma   90.00
#
_symmetry.space_group_name_H-M   'P 1'
#
loop_
_entity.id
_entity.type
_entity.pdbx_description
1 polymer ?
#
loop_
_entity_poly.entity_id
_entity_poly.type
_entity_poly.pdbx_seq_one_letter_code
_entity_poly.pdbx_strand_id
1 'polypeptide(L)' 'MMSDDMADADAMPMSDDMPMMDSAAAGQAGSGEGSVTEIDEAEGKVTIDHGPIAAVGWPAMTMAFSA' A
#
# COMPACT_ATOMS: atom_id res chain seq x y z
N MET A 1 34.59 -45.98 -30.34
CA MET A 1 34.81 -44.52 -30.28
C MET A 1 33.47 -43.88 -30.02
N MET A 2 33.40 -43.09 -28.95
CA MET A 2 32.21 -42.60 -28.25
C MET A 2 31.10 -42.04 -29.16
N SER A 3 29.87 -42.47 -28.88
CA SER A 3 28.65 -41.81 -29.35
C SER A 3 28.32 -40.61 -28.48
N ASP A 4 27.88 -39.60 -29.20
CA ASP A 4 27.40 -38.25 -28.87
C ASP A 4 26.48 -38.13 -27.65
N ASP A 5 26.69 -37.02 -26.97
CA ASP A 5 26.01 -36.40 -25.83
C ASP A 5 24.68 -35.72 -26.26
N MET A 6 23.81 -35.42 -25.28
CA MET A 6 22.53 -34.66 -25.35
C MET A 6 21.21 -35.44 -25.52
N ALA A 7 20.54 -35.65 -24.39
CA ALA A 7 19.09 -35.45 -24.27
C ALA A 7 18.76 -35.05 -22.83
N ASP A 8 18.90 -33.75 -22.61
CA ASP A 8 18.44 -32.97 -21.46
C ASP A 8 16.91 -33.10 -21.31
N ALA A 9 16.47 -33.52 -20.13
CA ALA A 9 15.14 -33.24 -19.60
C ALA A 9 15.28 -33.23 -18.07
N ASP A 10 16.15 -32.31 -17.62
CA ASP A 10 16.34 -31.97 -16.23
C ASP A 10 15.02 -31.51 -15.62
N ALA A 11 14.86 -31.85 -14.35
CA ALA A 11 13.70 -31.56 -13.54
C ALA A 11 13.30 -30.07 -13.62
N MET A 12 12.01 -29.77 -13.62
CA MET A 12 11.54 -28.40 -13.34
C MET A 12 11.16 -28.26 -11.86
N PRO A 13 12.07 -27.93 -10.94
CA PRO A 13 11.71 -27.24 -9.72
C PRO A 13 11.67 -25.73 -10.03
N MET A 14 10.54 -25.23 -10.51
CA MET A 14 10.29 -23.78 -10.48
C MET A 14 9.89 -23.39 -9.05
N SER A 15 10.86 -23.47 -8.14
CA SER A 15 10.87 -22.72 -6.90
C SER A 15 11.83 -21.56 -7.12
N ASP A 16 11.31 -20.38 -7.42
CA ASP A 16 12.00 -19.17 -7.01
C ASP A 16 10.93 -18.16 -6.63
N ASP A 17 10.87 -17.99 -5.32
CA ASP A 17 10.20 -16.95 -4.57
C ASP A 17 10.39 -15.61 -5.31
N MET A 18 9.42 -15.24 -6.14
CA MET A 18 9.38 -13.91 -6.71
C MET A 18 9.26 -12.96 -5.52
N PRO A 19 10.23 -12.07 -5.24
CA PRO A 19 10.02 -11.03 -4.26
C PRO A 19 8.87 -10.20 -4.81
N MET A 20 7.69 -10.38 -4.23
CA MET A 20 6.60 -9.42 -4.34
C MET A 20 7.18 -8.14 -3.76
N MET A 21 7.77 -7.34 -4.65
CA MET A 21 8.21 -6.01 -4.32
C MET A 21 6.90 -5.28 -4.01
N ASP A 22 6.61 -5.22 -2.71
CA ASP A 22 5.57 -4.40 -2.08
C ASP A 22 5.91 -2.94 -2.38
N SER A 23 5.81 -2.58 -3.66
CA SER A 23 5.64 -1.22 -4.09
C SER A 23 4.20 -0.91 -3.75
N ALA A 24 3.93 -0.73 -2.44
CA ALA A 24 2.71 -0.11 -1.99
C ALA A 24 2.57 1.16 -2.81
N ALA A 25 1.60 1.17 -3.73
CA ALA A 25 1.36 2.32 -4.57
C ALA A 25 1.22 3.51 -3.64
N ALA A 26 2.12 4.49 -3.76
CA ALA A 26 2.07 5.67 -2.92
C ALA A 26 0.67 6.27 -3.06
N GLY A 27 -0.07 6.30 -1.95
CA GLY A 27 -1.42 6.85 -1.92
C GLY A 27 -1.42 8.29 -2.42
N GLN A 28 -2.54 8.71 -3.00
CA GLN A 28 -2.69 10.09 -3.47
C GLN A 28 -2.69 11.04 -2.25
N ALA A 29 -1.80 12.03 -2.26
CA ALA A 29 -1.68 13.01 -1.18
C ALA A 29 -2.60 14.21 -1.42
N GLY A 30 -3.18 14.75 -0.34
CA GLY A 30 -4.01 15.95 -0.38
C GLY A 30 -3.87 16.76 0.91
N SER A 31 -4.15 18.06 0.83
CA SER A 31 -4.17 18.97 1.97
C SER A 31 -5.58 19.50 2.18
N GLY A 32 -6.04 19.54 3.42
CA GLY A 32 -7.34 20.07 3.80
C GLY A 32 -7.29 20.79 5.14
N GLU A 33 -8.35 21.54 5.43
CA GLU A 33 -8.56 22.24 6.70
C GLU A 33 -9.81 21.67 7.37
N GLY A 34 -9.84 21.67 8.69
CA GLY A 34 -10.94 21.12 9.47
C GLY A 34 -10.85 21.44 10.95
N SER A 35 -11.88 21.06 11.70
CA SER A 35 -11.92 21.22 13.15
C SER A 35 -11.71 19.86 13.82
N VAL A 36 -10.87 19.81 14.86
CA VAL A 36 -10.72 18.61 15.68
C VAL A 36 -12.00 18.40 16.48
N THR A 37 -12.59 17.21 16.36
CA THR A 37 -13.81 16.83 17.09
C THR A 37 -13.52 15.84 18.22
N GLU A 38 -12.45 15.05 18.10
CA GLU A 38 -12.04 14.07 19.11
C GLU A 38 -10.53 13.82 19.07
N ILE A 39 -9.94 13.49 20.22
CA ILE A 39 -8.56 13.02 20.37
C ILE A 39 -8.60 11.71 21.14
N ASP A 40 -8.15 10.63 20.50
CA ASP A 40 -7.97 9.32 21.13
C ASP A 40 -6.48 9.07 21.35
N GLU A 41 -6.01 9.35 22.56
CA GLU A 41 -4.62 9.13 22.96
C GLU A 41 -4.26 7.65 23.07
N ALA A 42 -5.24 6.77 23.34
CA ALA A 42 -5.00 5.34 23.50
C ALA A 42 -4.74 4.67 22.14
N GLU A 43 -5.46 5.09 21.09
CA GLU A 43 -5.30 4.59 19.73
C GLU A 43 -4.35 5.42 18.86
N GLY A 44 -3.91 6.59 19.34
CA GLY A 44 -3.07 7.52 18.58
C GLY A 44 -3.82 8.10 17.38
N LYS A 45 -5.06 8.55 17.58
CA LYS A 45 -5.92 9.09 16.53
C LYS A 45 -6.47 10.48 16.87
N VAL A 46 -6.69 11.26 15.82
CA VAL A 46 -7.41 12.53 15.89
C VAL A 46 -8.55 12.49 14.88
N THR A 47 -9.77 12.73 15.34
CA THR A 47 -10.93 12.84 14.47
C THR A 47 -11.13 14.29 14.08
N ILE A 48 -11.23 14.54 12.78
CA ILE A 48 -11.34 15.88 12.20
C ILE A 48 -12.60 15.93 11.33
N ASP A 49 -13.44 16.94 11.56
CA ASP A 49 -14.46 17.37 10.61
C ASP A 49 -13.82 18.29 9.58
N HIS A 50 -13.47 17.72 8.43
CA HIS A 50 -12.69 18.40 7.39
C HIS A 50 -13.58 18.86 6.23
N GLY A 51 -13.19 19.96 5.60
CA GLY A 51 -13.79 20.42 4.35
C GLY A 51 -13.42 19.54 3.16
N PRO A 52 -13.89 19.86 1.94
CA PRO A 52 -13.57 19.09 0.74
C PRO A 52 -12.06 19.09 0.44
N ILE A 53 -11.51 17.95 0.06
CA ILE A 53 -10.10 17.80 -0.34
C ILE A 53 -10.05 17.41 -1.81
N ALA A 54 -10.04 18.42 -2.69
CA ALA A 54 -10.13 18.23 -4.14
C ALA A 54 -8.99 17.39 -4.72
N ALA A 55 -7.78 17.47 -4.14
CA ALA A 55 -6.60 16.74 -4.60
C ALA A 55 -6.78 15.21 -4.57
N VAL A 56 -7.65 14.71 -3.68
CA VAL A 56 -7.98 13.28 -3.53
C VAL A 56 -9.46 12.98 -3.77
N GLY A 57 -10.23 13.97 -4.22
CA GLY A 57 -11.66 13.83 -4.52
C GLY A 57 -12.55 13.59 -3.31
N TRP A 58 -12.10 13.92 -2.10
CA TRP A 58 -12.90 13.71 -0.89
C TRP A 58 -13.90 14.86 -0.68
N PRO A 59 -15.17 14.58 -0.36
CA PRO A 59 -16.12 15.61 0.07
C PRO A 59 -15.79 16.09 1.49
N ALA A 60 -16.54 17.08 1.98
CA ALA A 60 -16.51 17.42 3.40
C ALA A 60 -17.06 16.24 4.23
N MET A 61 -16.33 15.82 5.26
CA MET A 61 -16.72 14.71 6.13
C MET A 61 -15.91 14.70 7.43
N THR A 62 -16.42 13.94 8.41
CA THR A 62 -15.71 13.64 9.66
C THR A 62 -14.93 12.33 9.51
N MET A 63 -13.61 12.37 9.76
CA MET A 63 -12.73 11.20 9.61
C MET A 63 -11.65 11.17 10.70
N ALA A 64 -11.28 9.96 11.13
CA ALA A 64 -10.16 9.73 12.04
C ALA A 64 -8.83 9.59 11.29
N PHE A 65 -7.83 10.35 11.70
CA PHE A 65 -6.47 10.34 11.18
C PHE A 65 -5.52 9.83 12.25
N SER A 66 -4.46 9.13 11.85
CA SER A 66 -3.38 8.77 12.77
C SER A 66 -2.58 10.02 13.15
N ALA A 67 -2.20 10.14 14.43
CA ALA A 67 -1.41 11.23 14.99
C ALA A 67 0.10 10.95 14.98
#